data_AF-A0A5E5RBU8-F1
#
_entry.id   AF-A0A5E5RBU8-F1
#
_cell.length_a   1.000
_cell.length_b   1.000
_cell.length_c   1.000
_cell.angle_alpha   90.00
_cell.angle_beta   90.00
_cell.angle_gamma   90.00
#
_symmetry.space_group_name_H-M   'P 1'
#
loop_
_entity.id
_entity.type
_entity.pdbx_description
1 polymer ?
#
loop_
_entity_poly.entity_id
_entity_poly.type
_entity_poly.pdbx_seq_one_letter_code
_entity_poly.pdbx_strand_id
1 'polypeptide(L)' 'MKELCRRHGFSDASLYTWRAKFGGMTVADAKRLRDLELENSRLKKLLAEAHLDIESLKVVARGKG' A
#
# COMPACT_ATOMS: atom_id res chain seq x y z
N MET A 1 -27.73 8.36 -5.76
CA MET A 1 -26.34 7.89 -5.85
C MET A 1 -25.75 8.11 -7.23
N LYS A 2 -26.42 7.68 -8.31
CA LYS A 2 -26.07 8.02 -9.71
C LYS A 2 -25.64 9.46 -9.97
N GLU A 3 -26.35 10.44 -9.41
CA GLU A 3 -26.01 11.86 -9.59
C GLU A 3 -24.72 12.29 -8.89
N LEU A 4 -24.41 11.70 -7.73
CA LEU A 4 -23.16 11.95 -7.00
C LEU A 4 -21.98 11.36 -7.77
N CYS A 5 -22.13 10.11 -8.22
CA CYS A 5 -21.18 9.41 -9.08
C CYS A 5 -20.88 10.21 -10.37
N ARG A 6 -21.93 10.69 -11.06
CA ARG A 6 -21.81 11.54 -12.25
C ARG A 6 -21.08 12.85 -11.97
N ARG A 7 -21.43 13.54 -10.88
CA ARG A 7 -20.82 14.81 -10.48
C ARG A 7 -19.33 14.68 -10.18
N HIS A 8 -18.93 13.58 -9.55
CA HIS A 8 -17.56 13.38 -9.07
C HIS A 8 -16.73 12.45 -9.96
N GLY A 9 -17.25 12.02 -11.11
CA GLY A 9 -16.50 11.27 -12.11
C GLY A 9 -16.16 9.84 -11.72
N PHE A 10 -16.92 9.21 -10.83
CA PHE A 10 -16.77 7.79 -10.46
C PHE A 10 -18.04 6.99 -10.74
N SER A 11 -17.92 5.68 -10.88
CA SER A 11 -19.07 4.80 -11.13
C SER A 11 -19.79 4.43 -9.83
N ASP A 12 -21.08 4.05 -9.92
CA ASP A 12 -21.82 3.48 -8.79
C ASP A 12 -21.08 2.26 -8.20
N ALA A 13 -20.46 1.44 -9.05
CA ALA A 13 -19.69 0.27 -8.63
C ALA A 13 -18.45 0.66 -7.80
N SER A 14 -17.70 1.68 -8.22
CA SER A 14 -16.54 2.20 -7.48
C SER A 14 -16.94 2.63 -6.07
N LEU A 15 -18.08 3.31 -5.96
CA LEU A 15 -18.59 3.73 -4.67
C LEU A 15 -19.05 2.55 -3.80
N TYR A 16 -19.76 1.56 -4.35
CA TYR A 16 -20.14 0.37 -3.56
C TYR A 16 -18.90 -0.35 -3.03
N THR A 17 -17.85 -0.49 -3.83
CA THR A 17 -16.55 -1.05 -3.39
C THR A 17 -15.94 -0.25 -2.25
N TRP A 18 -15.92 1.08 -2.35
CA TRP A 18 -15.39 1.92 -1.26
C TRP A 18 -16.26 1.86 -0.01
N ARG A 19 -17.58 1.77 -0.15
CA ARG A 19 -18.48 1.62 0.98
C ARG A 19 -18.31 0.26 1.66
N ALA A 20 -18.09 -0.81 0.90
CA ALA A 20 -17.79 -2.12 1.46
C ALA A 20 -16.44 -2.12 2.21
N LYS A 21 -15.43 -1.41 1.68
CA LYS A 21 -14.07 -1.37 2.26
C LYS A 21 -13.95 -0.40 3.45
N PHE A 22 -14.61 0.76 3.39
CA PHE A 22 -14.40 1.88 4.31
C PHE A 22 -15.67 2.37 5.01
N GLY A 23 -16.86 1.87 4.63
CA GLY A 23 -18.13 2.44 5.08
C GLY A 23 -18.44 2.30 6.57
N GLY A 24 -17.68 1.46 7.30
CA GLY A 24 -17.74 1.35 8.76
C GLY A 24 -16.63 2.10 9.49
N MET A 25 -15.73 2.79 8.78
CA MET A 25 -14.59 3.49 9.37
C MET A 25 -14.92 4.95 9.64
N THR A 26 -14.37 5.50 10.73
CA THR A 26 -14.30 6.95 10.87
C THR A 26 -13.25 7.54 9.92
N VAL A 27 -13.30 8.84 9.67
CA VAL A 27 -12.27 9.54 8.89
C VAL A 27 -10.88 9.37 9.52
N ALA A 28 -10.80 9.35 10.85
CA ALA A 28 -9.55 9.14 11.58
C ALA A 28 -9.00 7.72 11.36
N ASP A 29 -9.87 6.70 11.39
CA ASP A 29 -9.48 5.31 11.11
C ASP A 29 -8.99 5.16 9.67
N ALA A 30 -9.70 5.73 8.70
CA ALA A 30 -9.31 5.69 7.29
C ALA A 30 -7.97 6.39 7.04
N LYS A 31 -7.71 7.51 7.71
CA LYS A 31 -6.41 8.21 7.64
C LYS A 31 -5.28 7.35 8.22
N ARG A 32 -5.50 6.80 9.42
CA ARG A 32 -4.52 5.92 10.07
C ARG A 32 -4.21 4.68 9.23
N LEU A 33 -5.23 4.08 8.61
CA LEU A 33 -5.06 2.95 7.70
C LEU A 33 -4.15 3.31 6.52
N ARG A 34 -4.41 4.45 5.86
CA ARG A 34 -3.58 4.93 4.75
C ARG A 34 -2.12 5.14 5.17
N ASP A 35 -1.90 5.78 6.32
CA ASP A 35 -0.55 6.06 6.83
C ASP A 35 0.20 4.75 7.12
N LEU A 36 -0.48 3.76 7.69
CA LEU A 36 0.09 2.42 7.93
C LEU A 36 0.37 1.67 6.62
N GLU A 37 -0.52 1.74 5.62
CA GLU A 37 -0.31 1.12 4.31
C GLU A 37 0.92 1.71 3.60
N LEU A 38 1.09 3.04 3.68
CA LEU A 38 2.26 3.75 3.13
C LEU A 38 3.55 3.33 3.82
N GLU A 39 3.56 3.34 5.16
CA GLU A 39 4.75 2.97 5.92
C GLU A 39 5.10 1.49 5.71
N ASN A 40 4.10 0.60 5.66
CA ASN A 40 4.34 -0.82 5.37
C ASN A 40 4.95 -1.03 3.98
N SER A 41 4.50 -0.28 2.98
CA SER A 41 5.08 -0.30 1.63
C SER A 41 6.54 0.15 1.64
N ARG A 42 6.84 1.26 2.34
CA ARG A 42 8.21 1.77 2.50
C ARG A 42 9.13 0.75 3.18
N LEU A 43 8.66 0.15 4.28
CA LEU A 43 9.42 -0.85 5.03
C LEU A 43 9.67 -2.12 4.21
N LYS A 44 8.67 -2.60 3.47
CA LYS A 44 8.85 -3.76 2.56
C LYS A 44 9.90 -3.49 1.48
N LYS A 45 9.92 -2.29 0.92
CA LYS A 45 10.92 -1.88 -0.07
C LYS A 45 12.33 -1.90 0.54
N LEU A 46 12.52 -1.24 1.68
CA LEU A 46 13.82 -1.21 2.38
C LEU A 46 14.30 -2.61 2.77
N LEU A 47 13.39 -3.47 3.21
CA LEU A 47 13.72 -4.85 3.55
C LEU A 47 14.18 -5.65 2.31
N ALA A 48 13.51 -5.47 1.17
CA ALA A 48 13.91 -6.11 -0.07
C ALA A 48 15.30 -5.63 -0.54
N GLU A 49 15.55 -4.32 -0.49
CA GLU A 49 16.85 -3.73 -0.83
C GLU A 49 17.96 -4.28 0.09
N ALA A 50 17.74 -4.28 1.41
CA ALA A 50 18.71 -4.81 2.37
C ALA A 50 19.01 -6.31 2.15
N HIS A 51 17.99 -7.12 1.82
CA HIS A 51 18.21 -8.52 1.48
C HIS A 51 19.04 -8.70 0.21
N LEU A 52 18.81 -7.88 -0.82
CA LEU A 52 19.61 -7.92 -2.04
C LEU A 52 21.07 -7.58 -1.75
N ASP A 53 21.33 -6.54 -0.95
CA ASP A 53 22.69 -6.14 -0.57
C ASP A 53 23.40 -7.27 0.21
N ILE A 54 22.70 -7.89 1.17
CA ILE A 54 23.22 -9.02 1.93
C ILE A 54 23.61 -10.18 1.01
N GLU A 55 22.75 -10.54 0.04
CA GLU A 55 23.05 -11.61 -0.90
C GLU A 55 24.22 -11.25 -1.83
N SER A 56 24.29 -10.01 -2.33
CA SER A 56 25.44 -9.53 -3.10
C SER A 56 26.74 -9.63 -2.32
N LEU A 57 26.76 -9.22 -1.05
CA LEU A 57 27.94 -9.31 -0.19
C LEU A 57 28.37 -10.75 0.06
N LYS A 58 27.41 -11.67 0.27
CA LYS A 58 27.70 -13.11 0.43
C LYS A 58 28.33 -13.71 -0.82
N VAL A 59 27.86 -13.34 -2.01
CA VAL A 59 28.45 -13.80 -3.29
C VAL A 59 29.90 -13.35 -3.41
N VAL A 60 30.17 -12.07 -3.13
CA VAL A 60 31.55 -11.52 -3.17
C VAL A 60 32.46 -12.20 -2.16
N ALA A 61 31.97 -12.49 -0.94
CA ALA A 61 32.75 -13.17 0.08
C ALA A 61 33.11 -14.62 -0.31
N ARG A 62 32.22 -15.33 -1.02
CA ARG A 62 32.45 -16.70 -1.49
C ARG A 62 33.42 -16.79 -2.67
N GLY A 63 33.48 -15.77 -3.52
CA GLY A 63 34.39 -15.73 -4.68
C GLY A 63 35.85 -15.37 -4.36
N LYS A 64 36.19 -15.14 -3.08
CA LYS A 64 37.55 -14.80 -2.62
C LYS A 64 38.33 -16.00 -2.03
N GLY A 65 37.95 -17.23 -2.39
CA GLY A 65 38.62 -18.47 -1.99
C GLY A 65 39.19 -19.23 -3.18
#